data_AF-A0A6M8VYE5-F1
#
_entry.id   AF-A0A6M8VYE5-F1
#
_cell.length_a   1.000
_cell.length_b   1.000
_cell.length_c   1.000
_cell.angle_alpha   90.00
_cell.angle_beta   90.00
_cell.angle_gamma   90.00
#
_symmetry.space_group_name_H-M   'P 1'
#
loop_
_entity.id
_entity.type
_entity.pdbx_description
1 polymer ?
#
loop_
_entity_poly.entity_id
_entity_poly.type
_entity_poly.pdbx_seq_one_letter_code
_entity_poly.pdbx_strand_id
1 'polypeptide(L)'
;MSYVRRRPKSAFYAKSKPPHIVPVTPAGRDKDPQGGFGDWTLRAGDKGQYLARPPVTVNFKGTLPEFRNDSRLSKARNDFIKKAMADEKARNEAVFDQALMILSQSPTGRDLLERMTKAGYEIVFDDGRTRSLGAGGLCDPANKKIILGSTDDPEYLALVLGHEAVHAVQYTTNNIFPNSSHTPQTAIKLSFAIEADAYAQQTQIALELAHGDPAGPKSQWTMGGPLEQMRKRFKNIVAAAEKTLTKKENLTNGAAVAAAFEGFYDNIVLRSFYEDAHMNWSESLAPQIMRKPEDQKQHFFRDLASDDIASNLKHKGVAYLKQHTPHIDFGDARHSGLTDETQKRVNGFYTGFRPDDPQPKMKTFGVHVKDAAKWMFGRDADTNVVILKNNTVVRNKKRGGPKI
;
A
#
# COMPACT_ATOMS: atom_id res chain seq x y z
N MET A 1 -46.85 11.89 29.64
CA MET A 1 -45.91 10.75 29.44
C MET A 1 -44.90 11.13 28.37
N SER A 2 -43.71 11.59 28.77
CA SER A 2 -42.62 12.00 27.89
C SER A 2 -41.61 10.86 27.76
N TYR A 3 -41.33 10.44 26.52
CA TYR A 3 -40.28 9.45 26.25
C TYR A 3 -39.00 10.18 25.83
N VAL A 4 -38.09 10.35 26.79
CA VAL A 4 -36.73 10.83 26.56
C VAL A 4 -35.86 9.65 26.11
N ARG A 5 -35.47 9.61 24.83
CA ARG A 5 -34.45 8.68 24.33
C ARG A 5 -33.06 9.14 24.80
N ARG A 6 -32.51 8.44 25.80
CA ARG A 6 -31.10 8.55 26.21
C ARG A 6 -30.19 8.01 25.10
N ARG A 7 -29.24 8.82 24.63
CA ARG A 7 -28.11 8.35 23.81
C ARG A 7 -27.14 7.56 24.70
N PRO A 8 -26.58 6.43 24.24
CA PRO A 8 -25.52 5.74 24.97
C PRO A 8 -24.24 6.59 24.93
N LYS A 9 -23.64 6.81 26.11
CA LYS A 9 -22.30 7.36 26.26
C LYS A 9 -21.29 6.29 25.84
N SER A 10 -20.61 6.48 24.71
CA SER A 10 -19.41 5.73 24.37
C SER A 10 -18.26 6.21 25.27
N ALA A 11 -18.01 5.47 26.34
CA ALA A 11 -16.73 5.49 27.03
C ALA A 11 -15.70 4.67 26.22
N PHE A 12 -14.41 4.93 26.46
CA PHE A 12 -13.21 4.38 25.81
C PHE A 12 -12.70 5.13 24.57
N TYR A 13 -11.83 6.11 24.82
CA TYR A 13 -10.44 6.16 24.32
C TYR A 13 -9.76 7.39 24.96
N ALA A 14 -9.33 7.24 26.21
CA ALA A 14 -8.25 8.10 26.73
C ALA A 14 -6.93 7.52 26.18
N LYS A 15 -6.61 7.84 24.93
CA LYS A 15 -5.25 7.61 24.41
C LYS A 15 -4.36 8.70 24.99
N SER A 16 -3.44 8.31 25.87
CA SER A 16 -2.23 9.08 26.13
C SER A 16 -1.59 9.40 24.77
N LYS A 17 -1.54 10.68 24.40
CA LYS A 17 -0.75 11.13 23.27
C LYS A 17 0.71 10.72 23.51
N PRO A 18 1.41 10.07 22.57
CA PRO A 18 2.86 10.02 22.64
C PRO A 18 3.41 11.46 22.59
N PRO A 19 4.51 11.76 23.30
CA PRO A 19 5.09 13.10 23.31
C PRO A 19 5.42 13.53 21.88
N HIS A 20 4.94 14.72 21.51
CA HIS A 20 5.15 15.34 20.21
C HIS A 20 6.66 15.55 19.99
N ILE A 21 7.27 14.83 19.03
CA ILE A 21 8.61 15.12 18.54
C ILE A 21 8.46 16.12 17.40
N VAL A 22 8.55 17.41 17.74
CA VAL A 22 8.73 18.47 16.74
C VAL A 22 10.22 18.49 16.39
N PRO A 23 10.63 18.39 15.11
CA PRO A 23 12.00 18.67 14.72
C PRO A 23 12.32 20.10 15.14
N VAL A 24 13.27 20.27 16.03
CA VAL A 24 13.82 21.61 16.30
C VAL A 24 14.43 22.09 14.99
N THR A 25 14.11 23.33 14.62
CA THR A 25 14.65 24.13 13.50
C THR A 25 16.11 23.77 13.21
N PRO A 26 16.60 23.76 11.94
CA PRO A 26 17.96 23.33 11.62
C PRO A 26 18.99 24.19 12.37
N ALA A 27 19.40 23.71 13.53
CA ALA A 27 20.59 24.17 14.21
C ALA A 27 21.74 23.86 13.25
N GLY A 28 22.63 24.84 13.08
CA GLY A 28 23.74 24.76 12.14
C GLY A 28 24.46 23.42 12.22
N ARG A 29 25.02 22.98 11.08
CA ARG A 29 25.93 21.83 11.02
C ARG A 29 27.14 22.13 11.91
N ASP A 30 27.05 21.81 13.20
CA ASP A 30 28.18 21.83 14.09
C ASP A 30 29.15 20.73 13.65
N LYS A 31 30.38 21.14 13.36
CA LYS A 31 31.48 20.22 13.09
C LYS A 31 31.88 19.58 14.43
N ASP A 32 31.40 18.37 14.67
CA ASP A 32 31.83 17.54 15.79
C ASP A 32 33.35 17.22 15.67
N PRO A 33 34.18 17.42 16.71
CA PRO A 33 35.62 17.19 16.69
C PRO A 33 36.07 15.74 16.44
N GLN A 34 35.15 14.76 16.45
CA GLN A 34 35.48 13.34 16.29
C GLN A 34 35.13 12.70 14.93
N GLY A 35 34.74 13.49 13.93
CA GLY A 35 34.70 13.03 12.53
C GLY A 35 33.53 12.10 12.16
N GLY A 36 32.65 12.59 11.26
CA GLY A 36 32.10 11.80 10.15
C GLY A 36 31.08 10.69 10.44
N PHE A 37 29.90 11.01 10.98
CA PHE A 37 28.79 10.02 11.09
C PHE A 37 27.97 9.79 9.79
N GLY A 38 28.44 10.26 8.63
CA GLY A 38 27.78 10.02 7.33
C GLY A 38 26.33 10.52 7.29
N ASP A 39 25.40 9.70 6.82
CA ASP A 39 23.96 10.04 6.72
C ASP A 39 23.25 10.20 8.09
N TRP A 40 23.89 9.86 9.21
CA TRP A 40 23.32 9.91 10.57
C TRP A 40 23.76 11.17 11.34
N THR A 41 23.33 12.34 10.87
CA THR A 41 23.85 13.63 11.35
C THR A 41 22.88 14.47 12.18
N LEU A 42 21.61 14.09 12.28
CA LEU A 42 20.65 14.83 13.10
C LEU A 42 20.66 14.29 14.53
N ARG A 43 20.81 15.18 15.53
CA ARG A 43 20.57 14.83 16.93
C ARG A 43 19.07 14.87 17.21
N ALA A 44 18.52 13.79 17.75
CA ALA A 44 17.10 13.62 18.05
C ALA A 44 16.86 13.28 19.53
N GLY A 45 15.63 13.57 19.99
CA GLY A 45 15.19 13.46 21.38
C GLY A 45 15.48 14.70 22.22
N ASP A 46 14.89 14.79 23.41
CA ASP A 46 14.89 15.98 24.29
C ASP A 46 16.28 16.54 24.63
N LYS A 47 17.33 15.71 24.53
CA LYS A 47 18.72 16.12 24.80
C LYS A 47 19.68 15.73 23.67
N GLY A 48 19.16 15.45 22.48
CA GLY A 48 19.98 15.03 21.34
C GLY A 48 20.72 13.71 21.57
N GLN A 49 20.10 12.81 22.34
CA GLN A 49 20.68 11.54 22.77
C GLN A 49 20.74 10.49 21.65
N TYR A 50 19.96 10.68 20.58
CA TYR A 50 19.93 9.78 19.44
C TYR A 50 20.50 10.44 18.19
N LEU A 51 21.06 9.63 17.30
CA LEU A 51 21.40 10.02 15.94
C LEU A 51 20.28 9.58 14.99
N ALA A 52 19.89 10.46 14.09
CA ALA A 52 18.86 10.22 13.10
C ALA A 52 19.33 10.64 11.71
N ARG A 53 18.78 9.99 10.69
CA ARG A 53 18.93 10.39 9.30
C ARG A 53 18.07 11.63 9.02
N PRO A 54 18.53 12.57 8.18
CA PRO A 54 17.68 13.64 7.71
C PRO A 54 16.53 13.08 6.84
N PRO A 55 15.34 13.69 6.90
CA PRO A 55 14.24 13.35 6.00
C PRO A 55 14.68 13.38 4.53
N VAL A 56 14.25 12.39 3.76
CA VAL A 56 14.43 12.41 2.30
C VAL A 56 13.59 13.53 1.71
N THR A 57 14.17 14.34 0.82
CA THR A 57 13.42 15.35 0.07
C THR A 57 12.51 14.66 -0.95
N VAL A 58 11.21 14.96 -0.90
CA VAL A 58 10.18 14.38 -1.77
C VAL A 58 9.32 15.47 -2.41
N ASN A 59 8.64 15.16 -3.51
CA ASN A 59 7.75 16.09 -4.21
C ASN A 59 6.33 16.05 -3.62
N PHE A 60 6.14 16.61 -2.42
CA PHE A 60 4.83 16.74 -1.79
C PHE A 60 4.05 17.93 -2.36
N LYS A 61 2.79 17.70 -2.75
CA LYS A 61 1.89 18.71 -3.37
C LYS A 61 0.75 19.16 -2.46
N GLY A 62 0.66 18.65 -1.23
CA GLY A 62 -0.36 19.05 -0.27
C GLY A 62 -1.62 18.18 -0.29
N THR A 63 -2.74 18.77 0.11
CA THR A 63 -4.04 18.10 0.25
C THR A 63 -5.01 18.54 -0.84
N LEU A 64 -5.70 17.59 -1.44
CA LEU A 64 -6.69 17.76 -2.50
C LEU A 64 -8.11 17.38 -2.02
N PRO A 65 -9.16 17.95 -2.65
CA PRO A 65 -9.11 19.05 -3.62
C PRO A 65 -8.79 20.40 -2.96
N GLU A 66 -8.37 21.37 -3.75
CA GLU A 66 -8.23 22.75 -3.26
C GLU A 66 -9.60 23.42 -3.05
N PHE A 67 -9.65 24.39 -2.13
CA PHE A 67 -10.87 25.16 -1.90
C PHE A 67 -11.31 25.90 -3.16
N ARG A 68 -12.59 25.78 -3.51
CA ARG A 68 -13.23 26.56 -4.56
C ARG A 68 -14.49 27.21 -4.00
N ASN A 69 -14.66 28.50 -4.30
CA ASN A 69 -15.82 29.25 -3.87
C ASN A 69 -17.09 28.69 -4.52
N ASP A 70 -18.13 28.37 -3.73
CA ASP A 70 -19.42 27.94 -4.26
C ASP A 70 -20.40 29.13 -4.22
N SER A 71 -20.80 29.61 -5.40
CA SER A 71 -21.71 30.75 -5.55
C SER A 71 -23.11 30.50 -4.97
N ARG A 72 -23.46 29.23 -4.69
CA ARG A 72 -24.73 28.84 -4.06
C ARG A 72 -24.69 28.94 -2.54
N LEU A 73 -23.51 29.13 -1.95
CA LEU A 73 -23.34 29.23 -0.49
C LEU A 73 -23.14 30.70 -0.08
N SER A 74 -23.56 31.03 1.14
CA SER A 74 -23.28 32.35 1.71
C SER A 74 -21.78 32.57 1.89
N LYS A 75 -21.33 33.83 1.88
CA LYS A 75 -19.93 34.19 2.14
C LYS A 75 -19.40 33.56 3.44
N ALA A 76 -20.15 33.68 4.54
CA ALA A 76 -19.79 33.09 5.83
C ALA A 76 -19.62 31.56 5.76
N ARG A 77 -20.43 30.87 4.95
CA ARG A 77 -20.29 29.42 4.76
C ARG A 77 -19.05 29.08 3.93
N ASN A 78 -18.79 29.82 2.86
CA ASN A 78 -17.57 29.65 2.06
C ASN A 78 -16.31 29.92 2.91
N ASP A 79 -16.31 30.97 3.74
CA ASP A 79 -15.21 31.29 4.65
C ASP A 79 -14.98 30.17 5.69
N PHE A 80 -16.06 29.60 6.25
CA PHE A 80 -15.97 28.45 7.16
C PHE A 80 -15.34 27.23 6.48
N ILE A 81 -15.79 26.88 5.27
CA ILE A 81 -15.25 25.73 4.52
C ILE A 81 -13.77 25.96 4.18
N LYS A 82 -13.42 27.16 3.70
CA LYS A 82 -12.04 27.55 3.41
C LYS A 82 -11.15 27.38 4.63
N LYS A 83 -11.60 27.83 5.80
CA LYS A 83 -10.86 27.65 7.05
C LYS A 83 -10.71 26.18 7.42
N ALA A 84 -11.79 25.39 7.36
CA ALA A 84 -11.73 23.97 7.70
C ALA A 84 -10.75 23.19 6.81
N MET A 85 -10.72 23.48 5.51
CA MET A 85 -9.77 22.88 4.56
C MET A 85 -8.32 23.33 4.82
N ALA A 86 -8.10 24.59 5.19
CA ALA A 86 -6.78 25.08 5.57
C ALA A 86 -6.27 24.40 6.86
N ASP A 87 -7.14 24.25 7.87
CA ASP A 87 -6.83 23.56 9.11
C ASP A 87 -6.53 22.06 8.86
N GLU A 88 -7.23 21.42 7.92
CA GLU A 88 -6.94 20.04 7.48
C GLU A 88 -5.60 19.93 6.76
N LYS A 89 -5.31 20.82 5.80
CA LYS A 89 -4.03 20.85 5.09
C LYS A 89 -2.86 20.97 6.06
N ALA A 90 -2.95 21.88 7.04
CA ALA A 90 -1.91 22.06 8.04
C ALA A 90 -1.70 20.81 8.92
N ARG A 91 -2.79 20.12 9.30
CA ARG A 91 -2.68 18.84 10.03
C ARG A 91 -2.01 17.76 9.19
N ASN A 92 -2.43 17.60 7.94
CA ASN A 92 -1.87 16.59 7.03
C ASN A 92 -0.39 16.83 6.76
N GLU A 93 0.02 18.09 6.56
CA GLU A 93 1.42 18.47 6.39
C GLU A 93 2.25 18.13 7.64
N ALA A 94 1.77 18.46 8.83
CA ALA A 94 2.46 18.14 10.08
C ALA A 94 2.60 16.62 10.35
N VAL A 95 1.58 15.82 10.00
CA VAL A 95 1.65 14.35 10.12
C VAL A 95 2.56 13.77 9.04
N PHE A 96 2.52 14.32 7.82
CA PHE A 96 3.38 13.90 6.72
C PHE A 96 4.86 14.14 7.01
N ASP A 97 5.22 15.30 7.55
CA ASP A 97 6.60 15.61 7.92
C ASP A 97 7.14 14.61 8.96
N GLN A 98 6.31 14.25 9.94
CA GLN A 98 6.65 13.21 10.93
C GLN A 98 6.77 11.83 10.28
N ALA A 99 5.84 11.45 9.41
CA ALA A 99 5.88 10.18 8.70
C ALA A 99 7.11 10.06 7.80
N LEU A 100 7.48 11.14 7.11
CA LEU A 100 8.67 11.21 6.27
C LEU A 100 9.95 11.10 7.10
N MET A 101 10.00 11.77 8.25
CA MET A 101 11.10 11.65 9.21
C MET A 101 11.24 10.21 9.72
N ILE A 102 10.13 9.57 10.09
CA ILE A 102 10.10 8.16 10.53
C ILE A 102 10.60 7.25 9.41
N LEU A 103 10.00 7.31 8.23
CA LEU A 103 10.31 6.42 7.11
C LEU A 103 11.78 6.55 6.66
N SER A 104 12.34 7.75 6.75
CA SER A 104 13.75 8.03 6.40
C SER A 104 14.76 7.37 7.34
N GLN A 105 14.32 6.87 8.51
CA GLN A 105 15.20 6.14 9.42
C GLN A 105 15.42 4.68 9.00
N SER A 106 14.54 4.11 8.17
CA SER A 106 14.72 2.77 7.60
C SER A 106 15.58 2.85 6.33
N PRO A 107 16.67 2.07 6.20
CA PRO A 107 17.44 1.99 4.96
C PRO A 107 16.58 1.64 3.73
N THR A 108 15.64 0.72 3.88
CA THR A 108 14.71 0.33 2.82
C THR A 108 13.72 1.45 2.50
N GLY A 109 13.12 2.08 3.52
CA GLY A 109 12.21 3.20 3.35
C GLY A 109 12.88 4.39 2.65
N ARG A 110 14.12 4.70 3.03
CA ARG A 110 14.94 5.73 2.39
C ARG A 110 15.20 5.43 0.91
N ASP A 111 15.68 4.23 0.56
CA ASP A 111 15.93 3.83 -0.84
C ASP A 111 14.66 3.99 -1.69
N LEU A 112 13.52 3.52 -1.16
CA LEU A 112 12.24 3.63 -1.85
C LEU A 112 11.82 5.08 -2.09
N LEU A 113 11.93 5.95 -1.08
CA LEU A 113 11.62 7.37 -1.21
C LEU A 113 12.51 8.07 -2.24
N GLU A 114 13.82 7.79 -2.22
CA GLU A 114 14.79 8.39 -3.14
C GLU A 114 14.51 7.92 -4.59
N ARG A 115 14.25 6.63 -4.80
CA ARG A 115 13.95 6.06 -6.13
C ARG A 115 12.61 6.52 -6.66
N MET A 116 11.56 6.53 -5.84
CA MET A 116 10.24 7.06 -6.19
C MET A 116 10.35 8.54 -6.60
N THR A 117 11.07 9.35 -5.82
CA THR A 117 11.28 10.78 -6.12
C THR A 117 12.06 10.96 -7.42
N LYS A 118 13.14 10.19 -7.62
CA LYS A 118 13.91 10.18 -8.87
C LYS A 118 13.07 9.77 -10.08
N ALA A 119 12.12 8.87 -9.90
CA ALA A 119 11.17 8.48 -10.93
C ALA A 119 10.13 9.56 -11.27
N GLY A 120 10.09 10.66 -10.51
CA GLY A 120 9.21 11.81 -10.74
C GLY A 120 7.82 11.66 -10.15
N TYR A 121 7.65 10.79 -9.14
CA TYR A 121 6.38 10.68 -8.44
C TYR A 121 6.14 11.87 -7.52
N GLU A 122 4.89 12.30 -7.46
CA GLU A 122 4.40 13.33 -6.55
C GLU A 122 3.56 12.71 -5.43
N ILE A 123 3.55 13.32 -4.25
CA ILE A 123 2.73 12.85 -3.12
C ILE A 123 1.61 13.85 -2.85
N VAL A 124 0.38 13.36 -2.70
CA VAL A 124 -0.80 14.16 -2.35
C VAL A 124 -1.61 13.45 -1.26
N PHE A 125 -2.34 14.22 -0.45
CA PHE A 125 -3.50 13.69 0.27
C PHE A 125 -4.75 13.85 -0.58
N ASP A 126 -5.54 12.78 -0.74
CA ASP A 126 -6.86 12.83 -1.36
C ASP A 126 -7.78 11.79 -0.69
N ASP A 127 -8.48 12.26 0.34
CA ASP A 127 -9.43 11.45 1.10
C ASP A 127 -10.61 10.98 0.25
N GLY A 128 -11.01 11.77 -0.77
CA GLY A 128 -12.09 11.38 -1.67
C GLY A 128 -11.72 10.13 -2.45
N ARG A 129 -10.53 10.12 -3.04
CA ARG A 129 -10.04 9.00 -3.85
C ARG A 129 -9.71 7.78 -3.00
N THR A 130 -9.02 7.93 -1.87
CA THR A 130 -8.70 6.79 -0.99
C THR A 130 -9.94 6.18 -0.34
N ARG A 131 -10.88 6.99 0.17
CA ARG A 131 -12.14 6.46 0.75
C ARG A 131 -13.01 5.74 -0.28
N SER A 132 -13.08 6.25 -1.51
CA SER A 132 -13.87 5.60 -2.58
C SER A 132 -13.39 4.19 -2.94
N LEU A 133 -12.15 3.87 -2.60
CA LEU A 133 -11.52 2.57 -2.85
C LEU A 133 -11.29 1.75 -1.57
N GLY A 134 -11.72 2.27 -0.41
CA GLY A 134 -11.47 1.65 0.88
C GLY A 134 -9.99 1.60 1.28
N ALA A 135 -9.09 2.31 0.59
CA ALA A 135 -7.65 2.18 0.78
C ALA A 135 -7.08 3.21 1.78
N GLY A 136 -5.93 2.90 2.37
CA GLY A 136 -5.13 3.84 3.18
C GLY A 136 -4.21 4.72 2.33
N GLY A 137 -3.74 4.18 1.21
CA GLY A 137 -2.94 4.85 0.19
C GLY A 137 -3.21 4.22 -1.18
N LEU A 138 -2.74 4.88 -2.24
CA LEU A 138 -2.81 4.40 -3.61
C LEU A 138 -1.60 4.90 -4.41
N CYS A 139 -1.00 4.02 -5.21
CA CYS A 139 -0.10 4.39 -6.27
C CYS A 139 -0.88 4.57 -7.58
N ASP A 140 -0.74 5.73 -8.22
CA ASP A 140 -1.22 6.06 -9.56
C ASP A 140 -0.03 6.27 -10.51
N PRO A 141 0.47 5.20 -11.13
CA PRO A 141 1.65 5.23 -12.00
C PRO A 141 1.43 6.05 -13.27
N ALA A 142 0.21 6.04 -13.81
CA ALA A 142 -0.12 6.75 -15.04
C ALA A 142 0.06 8.26 -14.89
N ASN A 143 -0.29 8.80 -13.71
CA ASN A 143 -0.10 10.20 -13.37
C ASN A 143 1.13 10.46 -12.50
N LYS A 144 1.92 9.42 -12.19
CA LYS A 144 3.04 9.44 -11.24
C LYS A 144 2.66 10.09 -9.91
N LYS A 145 1.62 9.59 -9.24
CA LYS A 145 1.18 10.07 -7.93
C LYS A 145 1.13 8.97 -6.89
N ILE A 146 1.61 9.27 -5.69
CA ILE A 146 1.24 8.57 -4.47
C ILE A 146 0.14 9.39 -3.79
N ILE A 147 -0.98 8.73 -3.53
CA ILE A 147 -2.19 9.35 -2.99
C ILE A 147 -2.44 8.75 -1.62
N LEU A 148 -2.37 9.58 -0.58
CA LEU A 148 -2.51 9.15 0.81
C LEU A 148 -3.87 9.57 1.37
N GLY A 149 -4.41 8.74 2.27
CA GLY A 149 -5.55 9.12 3.10
C GLY A 149 -5.08 9.88 4.33
N SER A 150 -5.86 10.88 4.76
CA SER A 150 -5.62 11.64 5.98
C SER A 150 -5.66 10.72 7.21
N THR A 151 -4.75 10.92 8.15
CA THR A 151 -4.65 10.19 9.42
C THR A 151 -3.96 11.05 10.46
N ASP A 152 -4.25 10.82 11.75
CA ASP A 152 -3.56 11.48 12.86
C ASP A 152 -2.35 10.66 13.38
N ASP A 153 -2.08 9.51 12.75
CA ASP A 153 -1.06 8.54 13.16
C ASP A 153 0.11 8.54 12.15
N PRO A 154 1.22 9.23 12.46
CA PRO A 154 2.37 9.35 11.55
C PRO A 154 3.14 8.04 11.38
N GLU A 155 3.13 7.14 12.36
CA GLU A 155 3.76 5.82 12.25
C GLU A 155 3.00 4.95 11.25
N TYR A 156 1.67 4.96 11.33
CA TYR A 156 0.83 4.30 10.34
C TYR A 156 1.00 4.93 8.95
N LEU A 157 1.03 6.26 8.86
CA LEU A 157 1.23 6.96 7.59
C LEU A 157 2.60 6.62 6.96
N ALA A 158 3.66 6.51 7.76
CA ALA A 158 4.99 6.13 7.29
C ALA A 158 4.98 4.75 6.62
N LEU A 159 4.27 3.79 7.21
CA LEU A 159 4.10 2.45 6.64
C LEU A 159 3.28 2.46 5.34
N VAL A 160 2.21 3.25 5.29
CA VAL A 160 1.39 3.39 4.06
C VAL A 160 2.22 4.06 2.95
N LEU A 161 2.91 5.15 3.25
CA LEU A 161 3.79 5.81 2.28
C LEU A 161 4.90 4.87 1.80
N GLY A 162 5.51 4.11 2.70
CA GLY A 162 6.50 3.10 2.35
C GLY A 162 5.94 2.04 1.40
N HIS A 163 4.73 1.52 1.69
CA HIS A 163 4.03 0.55 0.85
C HIS A 163 3.76 1.11 -0.56
N GLU A 164 3.18 2.30 -0.67
CA GLU A 164 2.89 2.90 -1.97
C GLU A 164 4.17 3.26 -2.76
N ALA A 165 5.25 3.63 -2.06
CA ALA A 165 6.55 3.87 -2.67
C ALA A 165 7.13 2.58 -3.30
N VAL A 166 6.86 1.40 -2.72
CA VAL A 166 7.21 0.10 -3.34
C VAL A 166 6.54 -0.01 -4.70
N HIS A 167 5.23 0.26 -4.80
CA HIS A 167 4.53 0.20 -6.09
C HIS A 167 5.12 1.18 -7.10
N ALA A 168 5.41 2.42 -6.71
CA ALA A 168 6.04 3.39 -7.61
C ALA A 168 7.38 2.87 -8.16
N VAL A 169 8.19 2.24 -7.31
CA VAL A 169 9.48 1.66 -7.69
C VAL A 169 9.31 0.42 -8.56
N GLN A 170 8.39 -0.49 -8.21
CA GLN A 170 8.06 -1.65 -9.03
C GLN A 170 7.66 -1.23 -10.45
N TYR A 171 6.85 -0.17 -10.60
CA TYR A 171 6.45 0.35 -11.92
C TYR A 171 7.61 0.91 -12.75
N THR A 172 8.70 1.33 -12.11
CA THR A 172 9.88 1.84 -12.82
C THR A 172 10.82 0.73 -13.27
N THR A 173 10.69 -0.47 -12.71
CA THR A 173 11.68 -1.54 -12.87
C THR A 173 11.13 -2.85 -13.42
N ASN A 174 9.81 -3.05 -13.38
CA ASN A 174 9.19 -4.35 -13.65
C ASN A 174 8.07 -4.25 -14.69
N ASN A 175 7.99 -5.24 -15.58
CA ASN A 175 6.92 -5.36 -16.57
C ASN A 175 5.84 -6.38 -16.14
N ILE A 176 5.59 -6.47 -14.82
CA ILE A 176 4.73 -7.50 -14.21
C ILE A 176 3.35 -7.00 -13.79
N PHE A 177 3.02 -5.73 -14.04
CA PHE A 177 1.71 -5.20 -13.66
C PHE A 177 0.59 -5.77 -14.53
N PRO A 178 -0.54 -6.20 -13.92
CA PRO A 178 -1.71 -6.63 -14.67
C PRO A 178 -2.17 -5.58 -15.68
N ASN A 179 -2.60 -6.03 -16.84
CA ASN A 179 -3.09 -5.19 -17.94
C ASN A 179 -4.01 -6.04 -18.83
N SER A 180 -4.67 -5.42 -19.81
CA SER A 180 -5.68 -6.08 -20.64
C SER A 180 -5.15 -7.18 -21.56
N SER A 181 -3.84 -7.41 -21.64
CA SER A 181 -3.30 -8.60 -22.31
C SER A 181 -3.34 -9.84 -21.43
N HIS A 182 -3.35 -9.72 -20.10
CA HIS A 182 -3.30 -10.86 -19.19
C HIS A 182 -4.65 -11.53 -19.01
N THR A 183 -4.66 -12.86 -18.95
CA THR A 183 -5.84 -13.62 -18.51
C THR A 183 -6.24 -13.21 -17.08
N PRO A 184 -7.51 -13.32 -16.66
CA PRO A 184 -7.93 -12.95 -15.30
C PRO A 184 -7.12 -13.65 -14.20
N GLN A 185 -6.75 -14.91 -14.41
CA GLN A 185 -5.97 -15.73 -13.46
C GLN A 185 -4.54 -15.23 -13.39
N THR A 186 -3.92 -14.94 -14.54
CA THR A 186 -2.58 -14.35 -14.57
C THR A 186 -2.59 -12.96 -13.94
N ALA A 187 -3.63 -12.15 -14.17
CA ALA A 187 -3.79 -10.85 -13.51
C ALA A 187 -3.86 -10.98 -11.97
N ILE A 188 -4.67 -11.90 -11.45
CA ILE A 188 -4.77 -12.17 -10.00
C ILE A 188 -3.42 -12.65 -9.44
N LYS A 189 -2.79 -13.62 -10.11
CA LYS A 189 -1.48 -14.18 -9.73
C LYS A 189 -0.40 -13.09 -9.64
N LEU A 190 -0.34 -12.22 -10.64
CA LEU A 190 0.58 -11.08 -10.64
C LEU A 190 0.27 -10.10 -9.52
N SER A 191 -1.01 -9.82 -9.27
CA SER A 191 -1.42 -8.97 -8.15
C SER A 191 -0.97 -9.53 -6.82
N PHE A 192 -1.16 -10.83 -6.56
CA PHE A 192 -0.66 -11.45 -5.35
C PHE A 192 0.85 -11.29 -5.19
N ALA A 193 1.61 -11.52 -6.26
CA ALA A 193 3.06 -11.40 -6.22
C ALA A 193 3.52 -9.94 -5.97
N ILE A 194 2.89 -8.97 -6.61
CA ILE A 194 3.17 -7.54 -6.45
C ILE A 194 2.89 -7.07 -5.02
N GLU A 195 1.74 -7.48 -4.47
CA GLU A 195 1.27 -7.10 -3.15
C GLU A 195 2.07 -7.82 -2.05
N ALA A 196 2.37 -9.11 -2.24
CA ALA A 196 3.25 -9.86 -1.35
C ALA A 196 4.62 -9.17 -1.23
N ASP A 197 5.18 -8.68 -2.35
CA ASP A 197 6.43 -7.91 -2.33
C ASP A 197 6.27 -6.56 -1.61
N ALA A 198 5.18 -5.82 -1.86
CA ALA A 198 4.90 -4.56 -1.17
C ALA A 198 4.78 -4.74 0.35
N TYR A 199 4.05 -5.75 0.82
CA TYR A 199 3.93 -6.08 2.23
C TYR A 199 5.24 -6.64 2.83
N ALA A 200 6.04 -7.35 2.05
CA ALA A 200 7.35 -7.82 2.48
C ALA A 200 8.31 -6.65 2.74
N GLN A 201 8.36 -5.68 1.83
CA GLN A 201 9.18 -4.48 1.99
C GLN A 201 8.63 -3.55 3.08
N GLN A 202 7.31 -3.45 3.25
CA GLN A 202 6.69 -2.72 4.36
C GLN A 202 7.04 -3.36 5.71
N THR A 203 7.04 -4.69 5.79
CA THR A 203 7.49 -5.45 6.96
C THR A 203 8.98 -5.18 7.25
N GLN A 204 9.81 -5.19 6.21
CA GLN A 204 11.24 -4.89 6.31
C GLN A 204 11.48 -3.49 6.87
N ILE A 205 10.75 -2.48 6.40
CA ILE A 205 10.79 -1.12 6.95
C ILE A 205 10.46 -1.14 8.45
N ALA A 206 9.37 -1.81 8.85
CA ALA A 206 8.96 -1.87 10.24
C ALA A 206 10.02 -2.54 11.15
N LEU A 207 10.65 -3.62 10.67
CA LEU A 207 11.74 -4.30 11.37
C LEU A 207 12.98 -3.42 11.49
N GLU A 208 13.38 -2.74 10.42
CA GLU A 208 14.51 -1.80 10.43
C GLU A 208 14.28 -0.63 11.40
N LEU A 209 13.05 -0.12 11.49
CA LEU A 209 12.70 0.93 12.45
C LEU A 209 12.75 0.43 13.91
N ALA A 210 12.31 -0.80 14.16
CA ALA A 210 12.28 -1.38 15.51
C ALA A 210 13.66 -1.81 16.01
N HIS A 211 14.49 -2.39 15.14
CA HIS A 211 15.78 -2.96 15.50
C HIS A 211 16.97 -2.06 15.16
N GLY A 212 16.75 -1.02 14.36
CA GLY A 212 17.78 -0.18 13.80
C GLY A 212 18.54 -0.86 12.66
N ASP A 213 19.33 -0.06 11.94
CA ASP A 213 20.26 -0.54 10.93
C ASP A 213 21.44 -1.27 11.60
N PRO A 214 21.72 -2.54 11.27
CA PRO A 214 22.87 -3.27 11.79
C PRO A 214 24.23 -2.59 11.53
N ALA A 215 24.34 -1.81 10.46
CA ALA A 215 25.52 -1.03 10.08
C ALA A 215 25.48 0.43 10.60
N GLY A 216 24.38 0.82 11.25
CA GLY A 216 24.23 2.15 11.85
C GLY A 216 24.94 2.32 13.20
N PRO A 217 25.04 3.56 13.70
CA PRO A 217 25.61 3.83 15.02
C PRO A 217 24.74 3.21 16.13
N LYS A 218 25.36 2.84 17.27
CA LYS A 218 24.62 2.30 18.43
C LYS A 218 23.57 3.26 18.99
N SER A 219 23.80 4.57 18.84
CA SER A 219 22.90 5.63 19.26
C SER A 219 21.83 5.97 18.22
N GLN A 220 21.68 5.16 17.16
CA GLN A 220 20.63 5.39 16.17
C GLN A 220 19.24 5.43 16.80
N TRP A 221 18.38 6.27 16.24
CA TRP A 221 17.00 6.36 16.66
C TRP A 221 16.20 5.13 16.19
N THR A 222 15.59 4.42 17.14
CA THR A 222 14.74 3.25 16.90
C THR A 222 13.33 3.48 17.46
N MET A 223 12.32 2.87 16.84
CA MET A 223 10.93 2.94 17.28
C MET A 223 10.16 1.65 16.98
N GLY A 224 9.46 1.12 17.97
CA GLY A 224 8.68 -0.13 17.84
C GLY A 224 7.25 0.06 17.29
N GLY A 225 6.73 1.29 17.32
CA GLY A 225 5.33 1.59 16.99
C GLY A 225 4.89 1.13 15.60
N PRO A 226 5.65 1.39 14.51
CA PRO A 226 5.35 0.84 13.19
C PRO A 226 5.25 -0.70 13.17
N LEU A 227 6.15 -1.41 13.86
CA LEU A 227 6.09 -2.87 13.93
C LEU A 227 4.83 -3.36 14.64
N GLU A 228 4.39 -2.69 15.71
CA GLU A 228 3.11 -2.99 16.36
C GLU A 228 1.90 -2.78 15.43
N GLN A 229 1.92 -1.73 14.61
CA GLN A 229 0.87 -1.48 13.62
C GLN A 229 0.79 -2.62 12.59
N MET A 230 1.94 -3.13 12.16
CA MET A 230 2.05 -4.29 11.26
C MET A 230 1.58 -5.58 11.94
N ARG A 231 2.03 -5.88 13.17
CA ARG A 231 1.59 -7.06 13.96
C ARG A 231 0.07 -7.11 14.12
N LYS A 232 -0.56 -5.95 14.35
CA LYS A 232 -2.01 -5.83 14.52
C LYS A 232 -2.80 -6.13 13.24
N ARG A 233 -2.31 -5.74 12.07
CA ARG A 233 -3.05 -5.81 10.79
C ARG A 233 -2.66 -7.00 9.92
N PHE A 234 -1.40 -7.40 9.97
CA PHE A 234 -0.80 -8.35 9.04
C PHE A 234 -0.01 -9.43 9.80
N LYS A 235 -0.63 -10.01 10.83
CA LYS A 235 0.00 -10.95 11.77
C LYS A 235 0.78 -12.08 11.07
N ASN A 236 0.20 -12.70 10.03
CA ASN A 236 0.84 -13.83 9.33
C ASN A 236 2.14 -13.41 8.64
N ILE A 237 2.12 -12.25 7.97
CA ILE A 237 3.26 -11.67 7.25
C ILE A 237 4.40 -11.36 8.23
N VAL A 238 4.08 -10.63 9.31
CA VAL A 238 5.08 -10.20 10.29
C VAL A 238 5.65 -11.39 11.07
N ALA A 239 4.79 -12.31 11.52
CA ALA A 239 5.25 -13.49 12.26
C ALA A 239 6.17 -14.39 11.43
N ALA A 240 5.96 -14.47 10.11
CA ALA A 240 6.86 -15.20 9.23
C ALA A 240 8.23 -14.53 9.16
N ALA A 241 8.28 -13.20 8.99
CA ALA A 241 9.52 -12.43 8.97
C ALA A 241 10.30 -12.54 10.29
N GLU A 242 9.62 -12.36 11.43
CA GLU A 242 10.23 -12.37 12.76
C GLU A 242 10.88 -13.72 13.12
N LYS A 243 10.29 -14.84 12.65
CA LYS A 243 10.89 -16.18 12.82
C LYS A 243 12.28 -16.30 12.19
N THR A 244 12.57 -15.48 11.17
CA THR A 244 13.90 -15.47 10.54
C THR A 244 14.94 -14.73 11.38
N LEU A 245 14.55 -13.88 12.33
CA LEU A 245 15.46 -13.00 13.08
C LEU A 245 16.24 -13.72 14.19
N THR A 246 16.48 -15.02 14.03
CA THR A 246 17.39 -15.81 14.89
C THR A 246 18.85 -15.40 14.71
N LYS A 247 19.19 -14.73 13.60
CA LYS A 247 20.52 -14.19 13.31
C LYS A 247 20.41 -12.74 12.85
N LYS A 248 21.36 -11.88 13.25
CA LYS A 248 21.31 -10.42 12.99
C LYS A 248 21.37 -10.11 11.48
N GLU A 249 22.14 -10.88 10.72
CA GLU A 249 22.31 -10.71 9.28
C GLU A 249 21.00 -10.88 8.48
N ASN A 250 20.02 -11.60 9.03
CA ASN A 250 18.74 -11.85 8.36
C ASN A 250 17.87 -10.60 8.23
N LEU A 251 18.17 -9.56 9.01
CA LEU A 251 17.56 -8.24 8.85
C LEU A 251 18.05 -7.52 7.59
N THR A 252 19.19 -7.91 7.02
CA THR A 252 19.83 -7.15 5.91
C THR A 252 20.05 -7.95 4.63
N ASN A 253 20.08 -9.28 4.72
CA ASN A 253 20.39 -10.14 3.57
C ASN A 253 19.17 -10.49 2.70
N GLY A 254 17.95 -10.08 3.10
CA GLY A 254 16.70 -10.38 2.39
C GLY A 254 15.91 -11.59 2.90
N ALA A 255 16.41 -12.34 3.89
CA ALA A 255 15.72 -13.51 4.43
C ALA A 255 14.37 -13.14 5.10
N ALA A 256 14.35 -12.06 5.89
CA ALA A 256 13.11 -11.57 6.50
C ALA A 256 12.08 -11.11 5.45
N VAL A 257 12.55 -10.46 4.37
CA VAL A 257 11.71 -10.05 3.23
C VAL A 257 11.09 -11.28 2.55
N ALA A 258 11.89 -12.31 2.25
CA ALA A 258 11.42 -13.54 1.63
C ALA A 258 10.39 -14.28 2.48
N ALA A 259 10.62 -14.36 3.80
CA ALA A 259 9.64 -14.98 4.70
C ALA A 259 8.35 -14.15 4.82
N ALA A 260 8.44 -12.82 4.86
CA ALA A 260 7.27 -11.95 4.82
C ALA A 260 6.45 -12.14 3.54
N PHE A 261 7.14 -12.24 2.40
CA PHE A 261 6.53 -12.50 1.09
C PHE A 261 5.72 -13.81 1.12
N GLU A 262 6.31 -14.90 1.61
CA GLU A 262 5.63 -16.18 1.78
C GLU A 262 4.44 -16.10 2.75
N GLY A 263 4.58 -15.34 3.84
CA GLY A 263 3.53 -15.14 4.83
C GLY A 263 2.29 -14.40 4.30
N PHE A 264 2.40 -13.67 3.19
CA PHE A 264 1.26 -13.05 2.50
C PHE A 264 0.26 -14.10 2.03
N TYR A 265 0.75 -15.22 1.49
CA TYR A 265 -0.11 -16.23 0.87
C TYR A 265 -1.00 -16.97 1.88
N ASP A 266 -0.64 -16.91 3.17
CA ASP A 266 -1.45 -17.46 4.26
C ASP A 266 -2.54 -16.47 4.73
N ASN A 267 -2.61 -15.25 4.17
CA ASN A 267 -3.64 -14.26 4.47
C ASN A 267 -4.81 -14.34 3.48
N ILE A 268 -5.76 -15.22 3.78
CA ILE A 268 -6.94 -15.48 2.94
C ILE A 268 -7.78 -14.21 2.72
N VAL A 269 -7.96 -13.37 3.74
CA VAL A 269 -8.78 -12.16 3.64
C VAL A 269 -8.20 -11.20 2.59
N LEU A 270 -6.89 -10.97 2.67
CA LEU A 270 -6.19 -10.09 1.74
C LEU A 270 -6.22 -10.64 0.30
N ARG A 271 -6.07 -11.96 0.15
CA ARG A 271 -6.19 -12.62 -1.16
C ARG A 271 -7.60 -12.48 -1.74
N SER A 272 -8.66 -12.76 -0.97
CA SER A 272 -10.04 -12.61 -1.44
C SER A 272 -10.32 -11.18 -1.92
N PHE A 273 -9.78 -10.16 -1.25
CA PHE A 273 -9.89 -8.77 -1.70
C PHE A 273 -9.32 -8.55 -3.11
N TYR A 274 -8.11 -9.04 -3.40
CA TYR A 274 -7.52 -8.86 -4.73
C TYR A 274 -8.17 -9.77 -5.79
N GLU A 275 -8.65 -10.96 -5.41
CA GLU A 275 -9.46 -11.80 -6.30
C GLU A 275 -10.70 -11.04 -6.78
N ASP A 276 -11.44 -10.43 -5.86
CA ASP A 276 -12.64 -9.65 -6.19
C ASP A 276 -12.31 -8.43 -7.05
N ALA A 277 -11.27 -7.68 -6.70
CA ALA A 277 -10.86 -6.49 -7.45
C ALA A 277 -10.57 -6.81 -8.92
N HIS A 278 -9.81 -7.87 -9.20
CA HIS A 278 -9.42 -8.25 -10.57
C HIS A 278 -10.53 -8.95 -11.35
N MET A 279 -11.36 -9.74 -10.69
CA MET A 279 -12.54 -10.31 -11.35
C MET A 279 -13.55 -9.24 -11.70
N ASN A 280 -13.85 -8.31 -10.78
CA ASN A 280 -14.72 -7.17 -11.06
C ASN A 280 -14.18 -6.32 -12.23
N TRP A 281 -12.86 -6.17 -12.32
CA TRP A 281 -12.22 -5.42 -13.39
C TRP A 281 -12.37 -6.14 -14.73
N SER A 282 -12.04 -7.42 -14.77
CA SER A 282 -12.11 -8.24 -15.99
C SER A 282 -13.54 -8.32 -16.51
N GLU A 283 -14.51 -8.60 -15.64
CA GLU A 283 -15.94 -8.70 -15.98
C GLU A 283 -16.53 -7.36 -16.43
N SER A 284 -16.05 -6.24 -15.88
CA SER A 284 -16.49 -4.90 -16.30
C SER A 284 -15.84 -4.45 -17.62
N LEU A 285 -14.58 -4.84 -17.84
CA LEU A 285 -13.80 -4.39 -19.00
C LEU A 285 -14.09 -5.23 -20.25
N ALA A 286 -14.23 -6.55 -20.12
CA ALA A 286 -14.39 -7.45 -21.27
C ALA A 286 -15.57 -7.06 -22.18
N PRO A 287 -16.79 -6.75 -21.70
CA PRO A 287 -17.87 -6.29 -22.57
C PRO A 287 -17.58 -4.99 -23.32
N GLN A 288 -16.67 -4.15 -22.81
CA GLN A 288 -16.34 -2.86 -23.42
C GLN A 288 -15.34 -3.01 -24.57
N ILE A 289 -14.42 -3.98 -24.45
CA ILE A 289 -13.28 -4.14 -25.37
C ILE A 289 -13.39 -5.38 -26.27
N MET A 290 -14.23 -6.36 -25.95
CA MET A 290 -14.48 -7.55 -26.77
C MET A 290 -15.78 -7.40 -27.56
N ARG A 291 -15.82 -6.44 -28.48
CA ARG A 291 -17.02 -6.19 -29.30
C ARG A 291 -17.09 -7.09 -30.52
N LYS A 292 -15.93 -7.57 -30.98
CA LYS A 292 -15.80 -8.48 -32.10
C LYS A 292 -14.99 -9.72 -31.71
N PRO A 293 -15.18 -10.86 -32.41
CA PRO A 293 -14.41 -12.07 -32.16
C PRO A 293 -12.89 -11.87 -32.26
N GLU A 294 -12.43 -10.98 -33.15
CA GLU A 294 -10.99 -10.72 -33.32
C GLU A 294 -10.34 -10.06 -32.09
N ASP A 295 -11.12 -9.35 -31.28
CA ASP A 295 -10.65 -8.66 -30.07
C ASP A 295 -10.22 -9.66 -28.98
N GLN A 296 -10.78 -10.88 -28.98
CA GLN A 296 -10.42 -11.95 -28.03
C GLN A 296 -8.96 -12.41 -28.17
N LYS A 297 -8.38 -12.25 -29.37
CA LYS A 297 -6.97 -12.57 -29.63
C LYS A 297 -6.01 -11.47 -29.19
N GLN A 298 -6.53 -10.25 -28.96
CA GLN A 298 -5.75 -9.06 -28.61
C GLN A 298 -5.83 -8.74 -27.11
N HIS A 299 -6.78 -9.34 -26.39
CA HIS A 299 -6.99 -9.12 -24.96
C HIS A 299 -7.14 -10.44 -24.19
N PHE A 300 -6.67 -10.43 -22.95
CA PHE A 300 -6.74 -11.56 -22.01
C PHE A 300 -6.12 -12.86 -22.56
N PHE A 301 -5.01 -12.76 -23.30
CA PHE A 301 -4.36 -13.86 -24.02
C PHE A 301 -3.01 -14.30 -23.43
N ARG A 302 -2.43 -13.49 -22.54
CA ARG A 302 -1.07 -13.68 -22.01
C ARG A 302 -1.09 -14.34 -20.65
N ASP A 303 -0.38 -15.45 -20.54
CA ASP A 303 0.07 -16.03 -19.29
C ASP A 303 1.56 -15.74 -19.04
N LEU A 304 1.99 -15.82 -17.79
CA LEU A 304 3.40 -15.62 -17.39
C LEU A 304 3.93 -16.82 -16.60
N ALA A 305 5.19 -17.16 -16.86
CA ALA A 305 5.90 -18.21 -16.14
C ALA A 305 6.30 -17.75 -14.73
N SER A 306 6.41 -18.71 -13.80
CA SER A 306 6.86 -18.46 -12.42
C SER A 306 8.23 -17.77 -12.37
N ASP A 307 9.12 -18.14 -13.29
CA ASP A 307 10.47 -17.57 -13.39
C ASP A 307 10.45 -16.08 -13.74
N ASP A 308 9.59 -15.68 -14.69
CA ASP A 308 9.42 -14.28 -15.09
C ASP A 308 8.95 -13.43 -13.90
N ILE A 309 8.01 -13.95 -13.10
CA ILE A 309 7.51 -13.24 -11.92
C ILE A 309 8.63 -13.09 -10.89
N ALA A 310 9.27 -14.19 -10.50
CA ALA A 310 10.30 -14.19 -9.46
C ALA A 310 11.52 -13.31 -9.82
N SER A 311 11.94 -13.32 -11.08
CA SER A 311 13.11 -12.56 -11.55
C SER A 311 12.88 -11.04 -11.62
N ASN A 312 11.60 -10.62 -11.70
CA ASN A 312 11.23 -9.21 -11.71
C ASN A 312 10.98 -8.64 -10.31
N LEU A 313 10.74 -9.47 -9.28
CA LEU A 313 10.59 -8.98 -7.92
C LEU A 313 11.95 -8.73 -7.27
N LYS A 314 12.28 -7.45 -7.02
CA LYS A 314 13.61 -7.01 -6.61
C LYS A 314 13.58 -6.19 -5.32
N HIS A 315 14.42 -6.58 -4.36
CA HIS A 315 14.73 -5.80 -3.17
C HIS A 315 16.12 -5.20 -3.32
N LYS A 316 16.25 -3.87 -3.25
CA LYS A 316 17.52 -3.15 -3.46
C LYS A 316 18.26 -3.58 -4.74
N GLY A 317 17.50 -3.84 -5.80
CA GLY A 317 18.02 -4.27 -7.11
C GLY A 317 18.30 -5.77 -7.26
N VAL A 318 18.19 -6.56 -6.17
CA VAL A 318 18.46 -8.00 -6.17
C VAL A 318 17.15 -8.80 -6.23
N ALA A 319 17.09 -9.81 -7.09
CA ALA A 319 15.97 -10.76 -7.16
C ALA A 319 15.98 -11.71 -5.94
N TYR A 320 15.59 -11.19 -4.78
CA TYR A 320 15.75 -11.84 -3.47
C TYR A 320 15.03 -13.20 -3.38
N LEU A 321 13.92 -13.38 -4.09
CA LEU A 321 13.21 -14.67 -4.13
C LEU A 321 14.08 -15.78 -4.75
N LYS A 322 14.94 -15.46 -5.72
CA LYS A 322 15.87 -16.46 -6.29
C LYS A 322 16.92 -16.93 -5.29
N GLN A 323 17.28 -16.07 -4.35
CA GLN A 323 18.29 -16.38 -3.34
C GLN A 323 17.69 -17.12 -2.14
N HIS A 324 16.53 -16.69 -1.65
CA HIS A 324 15.98 -17.16 -0.37
C HIS A 324 14.80 -18.11 -0.51
N THR A 325 14.15 -18.14 -1.67
CA THR A 325 13.03 -19.04 -1.99
C THR A 325 13.23 -19.64 -3.40
N PRO A 326 14.35 -20.34 -3.68
CA PRO A 326 14.67 -20.83 -5.03
C PRO A 326 13.65 -21.84 -5.57
N HIS A 327 12.82 -22.42 -4.70
CA HIS A 327 11.78 -23.39 -5.04
C HIS A 327 10.38 -22.76 -5.21
N ILE A 328 10.27 -21.43 -5.18
CA ILE A 328 8.97 -20.77 -5.35
C ILE A 328 8.38 -21.11 -6.72
N ASP A 329 7.14 -21.58 -6.71
CA ASP A 329 6.40 -21.89 -7.93
C ASP A 329 5.02 -21.24 -7.92
N PHE A 330 4.86 -20.21 -8.74
CA PHE A 330 3.57 -19.57 -8.99
C PHE A 330 2.62 -20.41 -9.86
N GLY A 331 2.93 -21.68 -10.13
CA GLY A 331 2.00 -22.70 -10.62
C GLY A 331 1.38 -23.55 -9.51
N ASP A 332 1.86 -23.44 -8.26
CA ASP A 332 1.33 -24.24 -7.16
C ASP A 332 0.03 -23.67 -6.56
N ALA A 333 -0.66 -24.49 -5.75
CA ALA A 333 -1.93 -24.09 -5.12
C ALA A 333 -1.78 -22.92 -4.14
N ARG A 334 -0.64 -22.83 -3.48
CA ARG A 334 -0.41 -21.86 -2.43
C ARG A 334 -0.26 -20.46 -3.03
N HIS A 335 0.49 -20.35 -4.12
CA HIS A 335 0.86 -19.10 -4.77
C HIS A 335 -0.10 -18.66 -5.88
N SER A 336 -0.83 -19.60 -6.50
CA SER A 336 -1.76 -19.30 -7.60
C SER A 336 -3.18 -19.81 -7.41
N GLY A 337 -3.42 -20.59 -6.36
CA GLY A 337 -4.75 -21.11 -6.10
C GLY A 337 -5.74 -19.99 -5.81
N LEU A 338 -6.98 -20.18 -6.27
CA LEU A 338 -8.07 -19.23 -6.08
C LEU A 338 -9.15 -19.85 -5.20
N THR A 339 -9.96 -19.01 -4.57
CA THR A 339 -11.14 -19.50 -3.86
C THR A 339 -12.16 -20.13 -4.83
N ASP A 340 -13.01 -21.03 -4.34
CA ASP A 340 -14.04 -21.70 -5.16
C ASP A 340 -14.98 -20.70 -5.86
N GLU A 341 -15.29 -19.59 -5.18
CA GLU A 341 -16.13 -18.52 -5.72
C GLU A 341 -15.45 -17.83 -6.89
N THR A 342 -14.19 -17.46 -6.74
CA THR A 342 -13.39 -16.85 -7.81
C THR A 342 -13.17 -17.81 -8.97
N GLN A 343 -12.95 -19.10 -8.71
CA GLN A 343 -12.83 -20.12 -9.76
C GLN A 343 -14.10 -20.20 -10.61
N LYS A 344 -15.29 -20.15 -9.99
CA LYS A 344 -16.56 -20.14 -10.72
C LYS A 344 -16.69 -18.92 -11.63
N ARG A 345 -16.31 -17.74 -11.12
CA ARG A 345 -16.31 -16.49 -11.91
C ARG A 345 -15.35 -16.54 -13.08
N VAL A 346 -14.15 -17.07 -12.85
CA VAL A 346 -13.15 -17.35 -13.89
C VAL A 346 -13.72 -18.27 -14.98
N ASN A 347 -14.35 -19.38 -14.60
CA ASN A 347 -14.94 -20.31 -15.58
C ASN A 347 -16.09 -19.65 -16.35
N GLY A 348 -16.90 -18.84 -15.68
CA GLY A 348 -17.95 -18.02 -16.31
C GLY A 348 -17.39 -17.02 -17.32
N PHE A 349 -16.27 -16.36 -16.98
CA PHE A 349 -15.57 -15.46 -17.90
C PHE A 349 -15.13 -16.19 -19.17
N TYR A 350 -14.50 -17.36 -19.04
CA TYR A 350 -14.06 -18.15 -20.21
C TYR A 350 -15.26 -18.58 -21.05
N THR A 351 -16.31 -19.08 -20.42
CA THR A 351 -17.53 -19.49 -21.14
C THR A 351 -18.16 -18.33 -21.91
N GLY A 352 -18.17 -17.12 -21.35
CA GLY A 352 -18.79 -15.95 -21.98
C GLY A 352 -17.92 -15.24 -23.02
N PHE A 353 -16.59 -15.25 -22.83
CA PHE A 353 -15.68 -14.36 -23.57
C PHE A 353 -14.52 -15.08 -24.27
N ARG A 354 -14.26 -16.35 -23.94
CA ARG A 354 -13.21 -17.19 -24.54
C ARG A 354 -13.66 -18.67 -24.62
N PRO A 355 -14.79 -18.98 -25.31
CA PRO A 355 -15.40 -20.31 -25.25
C PRO A 355 -14.55 -21.42 -25.90
N ASP A 356 -13.65 -21.05 -26.81
CA ASP A 356 -12.76 -21.98 -27.52
C ASP A 356 -11.48 -22.30 -26.73
N ASP A 357 -11.21 -21.56 -25.67
CA ASP A 357 -10.03 -21.78 -24.83
C ASP A 357 -10.29 -22.87 -23.78
N PRO A 358 -9.29 -23.70 -23.46
CA PRO A 358 -9.42 -24.63 -22.35
C PRO A 358 -9.62 -23.88 -21.04
N GLN A 359 -10.62 -24.31 -20.25
CA GLN A 359 -10.83 -23.73 -18.94
C GLN A 359 -9.60 -24.00 -18.04
N PRO A 360 -9.14 -22.99 -17.28
CA PRO A 360 -7.99 -23.12 -16.41
C PRO A 360 -8.30 -24.11 -15.29
N LYS A 361 -7.44 -25.13 -15.15
CA LYS A 361 -7.48 -26.05 -14.02
C LYS A 361 -6.62 -25.50 -12.89
N MET A 362 -7.18 -24.62 -12.07
CA MET A 362 -6.47 -24.13 -10.88
C MET A 362 -6.86 -24.93 -9.64
N LYS A 363 -5.90 -25.04 -8.73
CA LYS A 363 -6.13 -25.66 -7.42
C LYS A 363 -6.89 -24.67 -6.55
N THR A 364 -7.87 -25.15 -5.81
CA THR A 364 -8.65 -24.29 -4.93
C THR A 364 -7.85 -23.98 -3.67
N PHE A 365 -7.95 -22.75 -3.19
CA PHE A 365 -7.27 -22.30 -1.99
C PHE A 365 -8.27 -21.65 -1.02
N GLY A 366 -8.53 -22.34 0.09
CA GLY A 366 -9.32 -21.82 1.20
C GLY A 366 -10.78 -21.48 0.87
N VAL A 367 -11.39 -20.71 1.77
CA VAL A 367 -12.79 -20.25 1.66
C VAL A 367 -12.79 -18.76 1.32
N HIS A 368 -13.61 -18.37 0.35
CA HIS A 368 -13.79 -16.96 -0.01
C HIS A 368 -14.36 -16.15 1.16
N VAL A 369 -13.73 -15.03 1.49
CA VAL A 369 -14.18 -14.14 2.56
C VAL A 369 -15.03 -13.02 1.98
N LYS A 370 -16.35 -13.10 2.21
CA LYS A 370 -17.27 -12.01 1.88
C LYS A 370 -16.90 -10.73 2.62
N ASP A 371 -17.05 -9.59 1.96
CA ASP A 371 -16.75 -8.26 2.49
C ASP A 371 -15.30 -8.10 2.97
N ALA A 372 -14.35 -8.80 2.34
CA ALA A 372 -12.93 -8.75 2.71
C ALA A 372 -12.39 -7.31 2.84
N ALA A 373 -12.82 -6.40 1.96
CA ALA A 373 -12.45 -4.99 2.02
C ALA A 373 -12.86 -4.32 3.34
N LYS A 374 -14.03 -4.66 3.88
CA LYS A 374 -14.52 -4.17 5.18
C LYS A 374 -13.67 -4.69 6.33
N TRP A 375 -13.31 -5.97 6.28
CA TRP A 375 -12.42 -6.57 7.27
C TRP A 375 -11.02 -5.96 7.26
N MET A 376 -10.45 -5.75 6.07
CA MET A 376 -9.09 -5.21 5.92
C MET A 376 -8.99 -3.74 6.32
N PHE A 377 -9.97 -2.93 5.92
CA PHE A 377 -9.87 -1.48 6.00
C PHE A 377 -10.87 -0.82 6.95
N GLY A 378 -11.73 -1.62 7.62
CA GLY A 378 -12.71 -1.12 8.59
C GLY A 378 -13.74 -0.18 7.97
N ARG A 379 -13.97 -0.26 6.66
CA ARG A 379 -14.82 0.65 5.88
C ARG A 379 -15.75 -0.17 4.99
N ASP A 380 -17.01 0.25 4.85
CA ASP A 380 -17.90 -0.29 3.82
C ASP A 380 -17.34 0.15 2.46
N ALA A 381 -16.42 -0.64 1.91
CA ALA A 381 -15.88 -0.38 0.59
C ALA A 381 -16.87 -0.92 -0.42
N ASP A 382 -17.63 -0.03 -1.07
CA ASP A 382 -18.14 -0.32 -2.39
C ASP A 382 -16.92 -0.41 -3.32
N THR A 383 -16.26 -1.56 -3.40
CA THR A 383 -15.11 -1.82 -4.27
C THR A 383 -15.56 -1.76 -5.74
N ASN A 384 -15.82 -0.53 -6.20
CA ASN A 384 -16.05 -0.18 -7.57
C ASN A 384 -14.67 -0.02 -8.20
N VAL A 385 -14.32 -0.95 -9.07
CA VAL A 385 -13.12 -0.87 -9.90
C VAL A 385 -13.08 0.48 -10.62
N VAL A 386 -11.98 1.22 -10.44
CA VAL A 386 -11.73 2.47 -11.18
C VAL A 386 -10.94 2.13 -12.44
N ILE A 387 -11.59 2.23 -13.58
CA ILE A 387 -10.91 2.28 -14.89
C ILE A 387 -10.39 3.71 -15.05
N LEU A 388 -9.07 3.91 -15.00
CA LEU A 388 -8.46 5.17 -15.40
C LEU A 388 -8.34 5.19 -16.93
N LYS A 389 -9.31 5.83 -17.60
CA LYS A 389 -9.12 6.34 -18.96
C LYS A 389 -9.27 7.85 -18.90
N ASN A 390 -8.21 8.58 -19.23
CA ASN A 390 -8.18 10.05 -19.34
C ASN A 390 -8.78 10.78 -18.11
N ASN A 391 -8.29 10.48 -16.90
CA ASN A 391 -8.70 11.16 -15.66
C ASN A 391 -10.21 11.13 -15.33
N THR A 392 -10.98 10.21 -15.92
CA THR A 392 -12.42 10.11 -15.62
C THR A 392 -12.72 8.80 -14.89
N VAL A 393 -13.22 8.89 -13.65
CA VAL A 393 -13.74 7.75 -12.90
C VAL A 393 -15.02 7.27 -13.58
N VAL A 394 -14.96 6.14 -14.28
CA VAL A 394 -16.16 5.50 -14.82
C VAL A 394 -16.83 4.71 -13.69
N ARG A 395 -17.79 5.32 -12.99
CA ARG A 395 -18.65 4.57 -12.06
C ARG A 395 -19.56 3.63 -12.86
N ASN A 396 -19.61 2.36 -12.48
CA ASN A 396 -20.61 1.44 -12.99
C ASN A 396 -21.99 1.89 -12.46
N LYS A 397 -22.86 2.41 -13.33
CA LYS A 397 -24.24 2.76 -12.96
C LYS A 397 -25.01 1.45 -12.71
N LYS A 398 -24.95 0.91 -11.49
CA LYS A 398 -26.04 0.05 -11.01
C LYS A 398 -27.28 0.94 -10.85
N ARG A 399 -28.22 0.79 -11.80
CA ARG A 399 -29.59 1.25 -11.64
C ARG A 399 -30.17 0.61 -10.36
N GLY A 400 -30.68 1.44 -9.46
CA GLY A 400 -31.56 1.02 -8.36
C GLY A 400 -30.89 0.93 -6.99
N GLY A 401 -30.66 2.08 -6.35
CA GLY A 401 -30.55 2.22 -4.90
C GLY A 401 -31.64 3.19 -4.41
N PRO A 402 -32.12 3.06 -3.16
CA PRO A 402 -33.40 3.62 -2.72
C PRO A 402 -33.38 5.15 -2.75
N LYS A 403 -34.51 5.72 -3.18
CA LYS A 403 -34.79 7.14 -2.99
C LYS A 403 -34.93 7.41 -1.49
N ILE A 404 -34.20 8.43 -1.01
CA ILE A 404 -34.50 9.10 0.26
C ILE A 404 -35.83 9.83 0.10
#